data_AF-A0A7H1MAU6-F1
#
_entry.id   AF-A0A7H1MAU6-F1
#
_cell.length_a   1.000
_cell.length_b   1.000
_cell.length_c   1.000
_cell.angle_alpha   90.00
_cell.angle_beta   90.00
_cell.angle_gamma   90.00
#
_symmetry.space_group_name_H-M   'P 1'
#
loop_
_entity.id
_entity.type
_entity.pdbx_description
1 polymer ?
#
loop_
_entity_poly.entity_id
_entity_poly.type
_entity_poly.pdbx_seq_one_letter_code
_entity_poly.pdbx_strand_id
1 'polypeptide(L)'
;MYQLEHTDMGEKRIISSEEAKKIRKELNSAGALPPFDGHFDWAMLCIGYCFAKGFTDSLGKLISAPNAKGTEIASFQTCFQDYSRLWLVILSDALFRLNPDKKVDKDDLYALIHSLWHTGAVELENLWEGCKRFKPDDELAARQIFLNELTDLAVKNAGVGTIIDTPDNQDNEELSENQKQR
;
A
#
# COMPACT_ATOMS: atom_id res chain seq x y z
N MET A 1 5.57 -0.01 24.39
CA MET A 1 5.37 0.71 23.12
C MET A 1 6.71 0.75 22.43
N TYR A 2 6.97 -0.15 21.46
CA TYR A 2 8.23 -0.16 20.73
C TYR A 2 8.05 0.74 19.50
N GLN A 3 8.84 1.81 19.43
CA GLN A 3 8.87 2.70 18.27
C GLN A 3 9.74 2.04 17.19
N LEU A 4 9.16 1.72 16.03
CA LEU A 4 9.92 1.49 14.81
C LEU A 4 10.49 2.86 14.40
N GLU A 5 11.70 3.18 14.86
CA GLU A 5 12.33 4.46 14.56
C GLU A 5 12.85 4.49 13.11
N HIS A 6 12.55 5.59 12.40
CA HIS A 6 12.93 5.81 10.99
C HIS A 6 14.44 5.70 10.75
N THR A 7 15.25 6.05 11.75
CA THR A 7 16.72 6.07 11.73
C THR A 7 17.35 4.69 11.53
N ASP A 8 16.69 3.61 11.97
CA ASP A 8 17.21 2.24 11.85
C ASP A 8 16.84 1.60 10.49
N MET A 9 15.85 2.14 9.76
CA MET A 9 15.37 1.57 8.50
C MET A 9 16.30 1.77 7.28
N GLY A 10 17.39 2.53 7.45
CA GLY A 10 18.24 3.02 6.35
C GLY A 10 19.07 1.98 5.61
N GLU A 11 19.40 0.83 6.23
CA GLU A 11 20.46 -0.05 5.71
C GLU A 11 19.96 -1.36 5.09
N LYS A 12 18.72 -1.77 5.37
CA LYS A 12 18.19 -3.05 4.87
C LYS A 12 17.57 -2.87 3.49
N ARG A 13 18.06 -3.68 2.54
CA ARG A 13 17.59 -3.75 1.15
C ARG A 13 16.15 -4.29 1.08
N ILE A 14 15.36 -3.75 0.16
CA ILE A 14 14.04 -4.27 -0.19
C ILE A 14 14.18 -5.00 -1.52
N ILE A 15 13.80 -6.27 -1.57
CA ILE A 15 13.97 -7.11 -2.75
C ILE A 15 12.61 -7.70 -3.11
N SER A 16 12.20 -7.59 -4.38
CA SER A 16 10.99 -8.24 -4.88
C SER A 16 11.22 -9.73 -5.13
N SER A 17 10.14 -10.48 -5.34
CA SER A 17 10.25 -11.80 -5.94
C SER A 17 10.69 -11.73 -7.41
N GLU A 18 11.29 -12.82 -7.89
CA GLU A 18 11.63 -13.00 -9.30
C GLU A 18 10.40 -12.85 -10.21
N GLU A 19 9.26 -13.36 -9.76
CA GLU A 19 7.98 -13.25 -10.46
C GLU A 19 7.51 -11.80 -10.57
N ALA A 20 7.57 -11.00 -9.48
CA ALA A 20 7.22 -9.58 -9.55
C ALA A 20 8.11 -8.79 -10.52
N LYS A 21 9.38 -9.19 -10.67
CA LYS A 21 10.30 -8.61 -11.67
C LYS A 21 9.92 -9.03 -13.09
N LYS A 22 9.55 -10.29 -13.30
CA LYS A 22 9.10 -10.82 -14.59
C LYS A 22 7.82 -10.12 -15.05
N ILE A 23 6.81 -10.05 -14.17
CA ILE A 23 5.53 -9.38 -14.44
C ILE A 23 5.75 -7.93 -14.85
N ARG A 24 6.60 -7.17 -14.14
CA ARG A 24 6.93 -5.79 -14.52
C ARG A 24 7.44 -5.70 -15.95
N LYS A 25 8.33 -6.63 -16.34
CA LYS A 25 8.89 -6.65 -17.70
C LYS A 25 7.81 -6.93 -18.73
N GLU A 26 6.89 -7.86 -18.46
CA GLU A 26 5.80 -8.24 -19.35
C GLU A 26 4.78 -7.09 -19.52
N LEU A 27 4.33 -6.49 -18.42
CA LEU A 27 3.44 -5.33 -18.44
C LEU A 27 4.08 -4.10 -19.12
N ASN A 28 5.38 -3.85 -18.91
CA ASN A 28 6.10 -2.79 -19.62
C ASN A 28 6.19 -3.08 -21.13
N SER A 29 6.46 -4.33 -21.51
CA SER A 29 6.59 -4.73 -22.92
C SER A 29 5.25 -4.62 -23.66
N ALA A 30 4.15 -4.87 -22.96
CA ALA A 30 2.78 -4.65 -23.44
C ALA A 30 2.35 -3.17 -23.41
N GLY A 31 3.19 -2.26 -22.92
CA GLY A 31 2.84 -0.86 -22.72
C GLY A 31 1.72 -0.63 -21.71
N ALA A 32 1.35 -1.62 -20.88
CA ALA A 32 0.26 -1.49 -19.92
C ALA A 32 0.57 -0.47 -18.81
N LEU A 33 1.84 -0.40 -18.41
CA LEU A 33 2.31 0.51 -17.36
C LEU A 33 2.70 1.89 -17.91
N PRO A 34 2.55 2.96 -17.11
CA PRO A 34 3.17 4.23 -17.41
C PRO A 34 4.70 4.12 -17.35
N PRO A 35 5.44 5.05 -17.97
CA PRO A 35 6.89 5.11 -17.83
C PRO A 35 7.24 5.36 -16.35
N PHE A 36 8.05 4.47 -15.78
CA PHE A 36 8.60 4.60 -14.44
C PHE A 36 10.05 5.04 -14.51
N ASP A 37 10.42 6.04 -13.70
CA ASP A 37 11.77 6.58 -13.61
C ASP A 37 12.69 5.67 -12.77
N GLY A 38 12.11 4.71 -12.04
CA GLY A 38 12.89 3.77 -11.25
C GLY A 38 12.20 2.46 -10.88
N HIS A 39 12.94 1.65 -10.13
CA HIS A 39 12.45 0.42 -9.52
C HIS A 39 11.49 0.68 -8.35
N PHE A 40 11.63 1.85 -7.70
CA PHE A 40 10.79 2.25 -6.56
C PHE A 40 9.36 2.58 -6.97
N ASP A 41 9.12 3.16 -8.15
CA ASP A 41 7.75 3.43 -8.63
C ASP A 41 6.95 2.14 -8.78
N TRP A 42 7.60 1.08 -9.26
CA TRP A 42 6.98 -0.23 -9.37
C TRP A 42 6.63 -0.81 -8.00
N ALA A 43 7.55 -0.73 -7.03
CA ALA A 43 7.27 -1.18 -5.68
C ALA A 43 6.11 -0.39 -5.05
N MET A 44 6.14 0.94 -5.15
CA MET A 44 5.09 1.81 -4.64
C MET A 44 3.73 1.57 -5.30
N LEU A 45 3.68 1.36 -6.62
CA LEU A 45 2.44 1.01 -7.31
C LEU A 45 1.88 -0.32 -6.78
N CYS A 46 2.68 -1.38 -6.71
CA CYS A 46 2.24 -2.68 -6.21
C CYS A 46 1.70 -2.59 -4.77
N ILE A 47 2.46 -1.94 -3.89
CA ILE A 47 2.09 -1.79 -2.48
C ILE A 47 0.84 -0.91 -2.34
N GLY A 48 0.80 0.24 -3.01
CA GLY A 48 -0.35 1.15 -2.99
C GLY A 48 -1.62 0.50 -3.55
N TYR A 49 -1.49 -0.29 -4.61
CA TYR A 49 -2.59 -1.07 -5.18
C TYR A 49 -3.16 -2.07 -4.15
N CYS A 50 -2.31 -2.71 -3.36
CA CYS A 50 -2.77 -3.60 -2.29
C CYS A 50 -3.60 -2.88 -1.22
N PHE A 51 -3.19 -1.68 -0.82
CA PHE A 51 -3.97 -0.85 0.10
C PHE A 51 -5.30 -0.42 -0.54
N ALA A 52 -5.26 0.09 -1.78
CA ALA A 52 -6.44 0.56 -2.49
C ALA A 52 -7.51 -0.52 -2.73
N LYS A 53 -7.10 -1.80 -2.85
CA LYS A 53 -7.99 -2.96 -3.03
C LYS A 53 -8.36 -3.66 -1.72
N GLY A 54 -7.82 -3.23 -0.58
CA GLY A 54 -8.08 -3.87 0.72
C GLY A 54 -7.46 -5.26 0.87
N PHE A 55 -6.32 -5.51 0.21
CA PHE A 55 -5.56 -6.76 0.40
C PHE A 55 -4.83 -6.79 1.75
N THR A 56 -4.63 -5.63 2.37
CA THR A 56 -4.04 -5.48 3.71
C THR A 56 -5.02 -5.72 4.86
N ASP A 57 -6.30 -5.98 4.57
CA ASP A 57 -7.33 -6.14 5.61
C ASP A 57 -7.36 -7.53 6.25
N SER A 58 -6.75 -8.54 5.61
CA SER A 58 -6.71 -9.90 6.13
C SER A 58 -5.56 -10.69 5.52
N LEU A 59 -4.90 -11.54 6.33
CA LEU A 59 -3.78 -12.38 5.88
C LEU A 59 -4.12 -13.27 4.67
N GLY A 60 -5.36 -13.76 4.57
CA GLY A 60 -5.79 -14.64 3.48
C GLY A 60 -5.81 -13.99 2.08
N LYS A 61 -5.67 -12.66 2.00
CA LYS A 61 -5.58 -11.92 0.73
C LYS A 61 -4.15 -11.64 0.30
N LEU A 62 -3.16 -11.84 1.18
CA LEU A 62 -1.76 -11.64 0.86
C LEU A 62 -1.15 -12.91 0.29
N ILE A 63 -0.46 -12.76 -0.83
CA ILE A 63 0.32 -13.83 -1.44
C ILE A 63 1.74 -13.73 -0.88
N SER A 64 2.16 -14.73 -0.11
CA SER A 64 3.52 -14.82 0.40
C SER A 64 4.51 -14.88 -0.76
N ALA A 65 5.47 -13.96 -0.79
CA ALA A 65 6.47 -13.93 -1.83
C ALA A 65 7.38 -15.17 -1.76
N PRO A 66 7.54 -15.93 -2.86
CA PRO A 66 8.20 -17.24 -2.81
C PRO A 66 9.74 -17.16 -2.68
N ASN A 67 10.34 -16.03 -3.06
CA ASN A 67 11.78 -15.80 -3.01
C ASN A 67 12.09 -14.31 -3.04
N ALA A 68 13.33 -13.94 -2.70
CA ALA A 68 13.85 -12.57 -2.79
C ALA A 68 14.97 -12.48 -3.85
N LYS A 69 14.63 -12.73 -5.12
CA LYS A 69 15.58 -12.77 -6.26
C LYS A 69 15.26 -11.78 -7.39
N GLY A 70 14.32 -10.88 -7.15
CA GLY A 70 13.80 -9.95 -8.15
C GLY A 70 14.58 -8.65 -8.24
N THR A 71 13.83 -7.55 -8.23
CA THR A 71 14.38 -6.20 -8.27
C THR A 71 14.76 -5.74 -6.87
N GLU A 72 15.93 -5.15 -6.74
CA GLU A 72 16.46 -4.64 -5.48
C GLU A 72 16.33 -3.12 -5.40
N ILE A 73 15.93 -2.62 -4.22
CA ILE A 73 15.97 -1.23 -3.83
C ILE A 73 16.86 -1.11 -2.59
N ALA A 74 17.78 -0.14 -2.61
CA ALA A 74 18.85 -0.01 -1.63
C ALA A 74 18.35 0.07 -0.17
N SER A 75 17.25 0.80 0.05
CA SER A 75 16.69 0.99 1.39
C SER A 75 15.21 1.36 1.36
N PHE A 76 14.60 1.36 2.55
CA PHE A 76 13.24 1.86 2.75
C PHE A 76 13.11 3.33 2.34
N GLN A 77 14.08 4.17 2.71
CA GLN A 77 14.12 5.59 2.32
C GLN A 77 14.22 5.76 0.81
N THR A 78 15.00 4.94 0.10
CA THR A 78 15.05 5.00 -1.38
C THR A 78 13.73 4.54 -2.00
N CYS A 79 13.05 3.55 -1.42
CA CYS A 79 11.79 3.04 -1.94
C CYS A 79 10.65 4.04 -1.83
N PHE A 80 10.54 4.75 -0.71
CA PHE A 80 9.39 5.61 -0.42
C PHE A 80 9.72 7.11 -0.46
N GLN A 81 10.99 7.46 -0.68
CA GLN A 81 11.49 8.83 -0.87
C GLN A 81 10.96 9.80 0.20
N ASP A 82 10.46 10.96 -0.22
CA ASP A 82 9.93 12.02 0.65
C ASP A 82 8.74 11.57 1.50
N TYR A 83 8.05 10.51 1.09
CA TYR A 83 6.89 9.95 1.79
C TYR A 83 7.25 8.79 2.74
N SER A 84 8.54 8.51 2.95
CA SER A 84 8.99 7.38 3.76
C SER A 84 8.38 7.33 5.17
N ARG A 85 8.25 8.47 5.86
CA ARG A 85 7.60 8.50 7.19
C ARG A 85 6.12 8.13 7.14
N LEU A 86 5.40 8.63 6.15
CA LEU A 86 3.98 8.32 5.95
C LEU A 86 3.79 6.84 5.65
N TRP A 87 4.58 6.31 4.72
CA TRP A 87 4.58 4.88 4.40
C TRP A 87 4.93 4.01 5.58
N LEU A 88 5.88 4.43 6.43
CA LEU A 88 6.22 3.68 7.65
C LEU A 88 5.02 3.56 8.58
N VAL A 89 4.26 4.65 8.78
CA VAL A 89 3.04 4.63 9.59
C VAL A 89 1.98 3.70 8.99
N ILE A 90 1.71 3.84 7.69
CA ILE A 90 0.69 3.04 6.98
C ILE A 90 1.03 1.54 7.02
N LEU A 91 2.29 1.20 6.74
CA LEU A 91 2.74 -0.20 6.76
C LEU A 91 2.79 -0.77 8.17
N SER A 92 3.16 0.03 9.18
CA SER A 92 3.16 -0.40 10.57
C SER A 92 1.73 -0.65 11.07
N ASP A 93 0.78 0.22 10.73
CA ASP A 93 -0.64 0.02 11.05
C ASP A 93 -1.14 -1.30 10.45
N ALA A 94 -0.92 -1.52 9.15
CA ALA A 94 -1.30 -2.77 8.50
C ALA A 94 -0.65 -3.98 9.16
N LEU A 95 0.64 -3.89 9.50
CA LEU A 95 1.36 -4.97 10.17
C LEU A 95 0.74 -5.33 11.52
N PHE A 96 0.41 -4.32 12.35
CA PHE A 96 -0.22 -4.53 13.65
C PHE A 96 -1.64 -5.10 13.50
N ARG A 97 -2.44 -4.59 12.56
CA ARG A 97 -3.80 -5.11 12.30
C ARG A 97 -3.77 -6.58 11.86
N LEU A 98 -2.80 -6.95 11.03
CA LEU A 98 -2.64 -8.33 10.55
C LEU A 98 -2.09 -9.29 11.61
N ASN A 99 -1.53 -8.77 12.71
CA ASN A 99 -0.83 -9.56 13.74
C ASN A 99 -1.23 -9.10 15.16
N PRO A 100 -2.52 -9.14 15.53
CA PRO A 100 -2.99 -8.56 16.80
C PRO A 100 -2.39 -9.23 18.05
N ASP A 101 -2.10 -10.53 17.96
CA ASP A 101 -1.62 -11.33 19.10
C ASP A 101 -0.11 -11.59 19.08
N LYS A 102 0.61 -11.04 18.10
CA LYS A 102 2.04 -11.27 17.92
C LYS A 102 2.82 -9.98 18.13
N LYS A 103 3.91 -10.06 18.90
CA LYS A 103 4.92 -9.01 18.91
C LYS A 103 5.63 -9.00 17.56
N VAL A 104 5.46 -7.91 16.81
CA VAL A 104 6.11 -7.72 15.51
C VAL A 104 7.37 -6.87 15.63
N ASP A 105 8.29 -7.08 14.69
CA ASP A 105 9.55 -6.33 14.61
C ASP A 105 9.82 -5.78 13.20
N LYS A 106 11.03 -5.27 12.99
CA LYS A 106 11.50 -4.73 11.72
C LYS A 106 11.54 -5.81 10.64
N ASP A 107 11.92 -7.04 10.95
CA ASP A 107 12.00 -8.11 9.95
C ASP A 107 10.60 -8.48 9.46
N ASP A 108 9.61 -8.49 10.35
CA ASP A 108 8.20 -8.66 9.99
C ASP A 108 7.69 -7.56 9.05
N LEU A 109 8.09 -6.29 9.28
CA LEU A 109 7.74 -5.17 8.40
C LEU A 109 8.33 -5.37 6.99
N TYR A 110 9.59 -5.77 6.87
CA TYR A 110 10.20 -6.05 5.57
C TYR A 110 9.57 -7.27 4.89
N ALA A 111 9.18 -8.30 5.64
CA ALA A 111 8.44 -9.44 5.11
C ALA A 111 7.05 -9.04 4.58
N LEU A 112 6.37 -8.13 5.28
CA LEU A 112 5.12 -7.54 4.81
C LEU A 112 5.32 -6.75 3.51
N ILE A 113 6.32 -5.86 3.45
CA ILE A 113 6.65 -5.09 2.23
C ILE A 113 6.92 -6.05 1.06
N HIS A 114 7.69 -7.10 1.29
CA HIS A 114 8.00 -8.10 0.27
C HIS A 114 6.74 -8.82 -0.25
N SER A 115 5.83 -9.20 0.67
CA SER A 115 4.57 -9.85 0.32
C SER A 115 3.60 -8.90 -0.40
N LEU A 116 3.53 -7.63 0.01
CA LEU A 116 2.71 -6.62 -0.65
C LEU A 116 3.21 -6.30 -2.06
N TRP A 117 4.53 -6.19 -2.24
CA TRP A 117 5.09 -5.98 -3.57
C TRP A 117 4.74 -7.17 -4.50
N HIS A 118 4.92 -8.39 -4.01
CA HIS A 118 4.58 -9.58 -4.80
C HIS A 118 3.08 -9.69 -5.10
N THR A 119 2.23 -9.53 -4.08
CA THR A 119 0.77 -9.58 -4.22
C THR A 119 0.31 -8.53 -5.23
N GLY A 120 0.78 -7.29 -5.11
CA GLY A 120 0.42 -6.22 -6.02
C GLY A 120 0.86 -6.52 -7.46
N ALA A 121 2.02 -7.12 -7.68
CA ALA A 121 2.47 -7.51 -9.01
C ALA A 121 1.53 -8.56 -9.64
N VAL A 122 1.24 -9.66 -8.92
CA VAL A 122 0.37 -10.73 -9.39
C VAL A 122 -1.04 -10.21 -9.69
N GLU A 123 -1.59 -9.38 -8.80
CA GLU A 123 -2.94 -8.86 -8.96
C GLU A 123 -3.04 -7.81 -10.09
N LEU A 124 -1.98 -7.05 -10.35
CA LEU A 124 -1.89 -6.17 -11.53
C LEU A 124 -1.79 -6.95 -12.83
N GLU A 125 -1.07 -8.08 -12.85
CA GLU A 125 -1.08 -8.99 -14.00
C GLU A 125 -2.46 -9.57 -14.24
N ASN A 126 -3.13 -10.07 -13.19
CA ASN A 126 -4.49 -10.60 -13.27
C ASN A 126 -5.49 -9.57 -13.81
N LEU A 127 -5.36 -8.32 -13.37
CA LEU A 127 -6.14 -7.20 -13.88
C LEU A 127 -5.89 -6.98 -15.37
N TRP A 128 -4.61 -6.90 -15.78
CA TRP A 128 -4.24 -6.72 -17.19
C TRP A 128 -4.77 -7.84 -18.10
N GLU A 129 -4.59 -9.10 -17.69
CA GLU A 129 -5.15 -10.25 -18.42
C GLU A 129 -6.68 -10.20 -18.48
N GLY A 130 -7.33 -9.72 -17.42
CA GLY A 130 -8.77 -9.44 -17.40
C GLY A 130 -9.19 -8.43 -18.46
N CYS A 131 -8.48 -7.31 -18.57
CA CYS A 131 -8.74 -6.27 -19.57
C CYS A 131 -8.56 -6.80 -20.99
N LYS A 132 -7.50 -7.56 -21.26
CA LYS A 132 -7.25 -8.18 -22.58
C LYS A 132 -8.35 -9.18 -22.95
N ARG A 133 -8.81 -10.02 -22.01
CA ARG A 133 -9.91 -10.96 -22.27
C ARG A 133 -11.21 -10.25 -22.65
N PHE A 134 -11.46 -9.05 -22.12
CA PHE A 134 -12.65 -8.26 -22.45
C PHE A 134 -12.56 -7.58 -23.83
N LYS A 135 -11.34 -7.29 -24.30
CA LYS A 135 -11.06 -6.64 -25.60
C LYS A 135 -9.93 -7.38 -26.34
N PRO A 136 -10.16 -8.60 -26.85
CA PRO A 136 -9.10 -9.44 -27.42
C PRO A 136 -8.48 -8.86 -28.70
N ASP A 137 -9.26 -8.13 -29.50
CA ASP A 137 -8.81 -7.56 -30.78
C ASP A 137 -8.46 -6.07 -30.70
N ASP A 138 -8.50 -5.48 -29.50
CA ASP A 138 -8.28 -4.04 -29.28
C ASP A 138 -7.43 -3.79 -28.04
N GLU A 139 -6.11 -3.91 -28.24
CA GLU A 139 -5.10 -3.70 -27.20
C GLU A 139 -5.13 -2.28 -26.63
N LEU A 140 -5.47 -1.28 -27.45
CA LEU A 140 -5.61 0.10 -27.01
C LEU A 140 -6.79 0.24 -26.03
N ALA A 141 -7.92 -0.37 -26.34
CA ALA A 141 -9.07 -0.40 -25.43
C ALA A 141 -8.76 -1.17 -24.15
N ALA A 142 -8.06 -2.32 -24.23
CA ALA A 142 -7.64 -3.06 -23.04
C ALA A 142 -6.74 -2.20 -22.13
N ARG A 143 -5.78 -1.48 -22.71
CA ARG A 143 -4.91 -0.53 -22.00
C ARG A 143 -5.70 0.61 -21.37
N GLN A 144 -6.65 1.17 -22.08
CA GLN A 144 -7.47 2.26 -21.53
C GLN A 144 -8.32 1.80 -20.35
N ILE A 145 -8.90 0.60 -20.41
CA ILE A 145 -9.65 0.02 -19.29
C ILE A 145 -8.73 -0.18 -18.08
N PHE A 146 -7.54 -0.76 -18.30
CA PHE A 146 -6.55 -0.97 -17.24
C PHE A 146 -6.17 0.34 -16.54
N LEU A 147 -5.82 1.38 -17.31
CA LEU A 147 -5.45 2.68 -16.76
C LEU A 147 -6.62 3.40 -16.09
N ASN A 148 -7.83 3.26 -16.63
CA ASN A 148 -9.03 3.83 -16.02
C ASN A 148 -9.33 3.18 -14.67
N GLU A 149 -9.17 1.86 -14.53
CA GLU A 149 -9.37 1.20 -13.23
C GLU A 149 -8.34 1.68 -12.19
N LEU A 150 -7.07 1.83 -12.58
CA LEU A 150 -6.06 2.41 -11.69
C LEU A 150 -6.37 3.87 -11.32
N THR A 151 -6.85 4.65 -12.27
CA THR A 151 -7.24 6.05 -12.05
C THR A 151 -8.44 6.14 -11.11
N ASP A 152 -9.48 5.32 -11.32
CA ASP A 152 -10.66 5.27 -10.48
C ASP A 152 -10.31 4.84 -9.05
N LEU A 153 -9.38 3.90 -8.89
CA LEU A 153 -8.86 3.51 -7.57
C LEU A 153 -8.14 4.68 -6.90
N ALA A 154 -7.30 5.41 -7.64
CA ALA A 154 -6.62 6.59 -7.11
C ALA A 154 -7.61 7.68 -6.69
N VAL A 155 -8.63 7.98 -7.51
CA VAL A 155 -9.67 8.98 -7.21
C VAL A 155 -10.47 8.58 -5.98
N LYS A 156 -10.91 7.31 -5.90
CA LYS A 156 -11.65 6.80 -4.73
C LYS A 156 -10.85 6.92 -3.46
N ASN A 157 -9.55 6.63 -3.50
CA ASN A 157 -8.70 6.66 -2.31
C ASN A 157 -8.15 8.05 -1.97
N ALA A 158 -8.11 8.99 -2.92
CA ALA A 158 -7.72 10.37 -2.66
C ALA A 158 -8.73 11.13 -1.78
N GLY A 159 -9.99 10.71 -1.76
CA GLY A 159 -11.07 11.34 -0.97
C GLY A 159 -11.39 10.65 0.38
N VAL A 160 -10.78 9.50 0.68
CA VAL A 160 -11.08 8.69 1.89
C VAL A 160 -10.25 9.14 3.12
N GLY A 161 -9.49 10.23 2.99
CA GLY A 161 -9.02 11.00 4.14
C GLY A 161 -10.16 11.78 4.81
N THR A 162 -11.28 11.12 5.14
CA THR A 162 -12.35 11.73 5.92
C THR A 162 -11.89 11.80 7.36
N ILE A 163 -11.73 13.04 7.81
CA ILE A 163 -11.57 13.46 9.20
C ILE A 163 -12.45 12.56 10.07
N ILE A 164 -11.85 11.91 11.07
CA ILE A 164 -12.60 11.31 12.17
C ILE A 164 -13.35 12.48 12.80
N ASP A 165 -14.65 12.59 12.50
CA ASP A 165 -15.55 13.47 13.25
C ASP A 165 -15.43 13.03 14.70
N THR A 166 -14.69 13.82 15.46
CA THR A 166 -14.64 13.68 16.90
C THR A 166 -16.03 14.09 17.36
N PRO A 167 -16.78 13.26 18.10
CA PRO A 167 -18.06 13.69 18.61
C PRO A 167 -17.83 14.92 19.50
N ASP A 168 -18.43 16.01 19.07
CA ASP A 168 -18.47 17.30 19.75
C ASP A 168 -19.20 17.08 21.08
N ASN A 169 -18.44 16.78 22.14
CA ASN A 169 -18.96 16.76 23.50
C ASN A 169 -19.21 18.22 23.90
N GLN A 170 -20.36 18.74 23.49
CA GLN A 170 -20.93 19.95 24.07
C GLN A 170 -21.41 19.61 25.47
N ASP A 171 -20.52 19.74 26.45
CA ASP A 171 -20.90 19.95 27.85
C ASP A 171 -21.52 21.34 27.96
N ASN A 172 -22.82 21.41 27.68
CA ASN A 172 -23.70 22.49 28.13
C ASN A 172 -23.91 22.31 29.64
N GLU A 173 -23.10 22.96 30.47
CA GLU A 173 -23.52 23.38 31.80
C GLU A 173 -23.61 24.91 31.84
N GLU A 174 -24.78 25.41 31.45
CA GLU A 174 -25.21 26.77 31.77
C GLU A 174 -25.42 26.90 33.29
N LEU A 175 -24.74 27.92 33.83
CA LEU A 175 -24.93 28.47 35.17
C LEU A 175 -26.39 28.84 35.44
N SER A 176 -26.93 28.45 36.60
CA SER A 176 -27.96 29.23 37.29
C SER A 176 -28.03 28.94 38.79
N GLU A 177 -27.52 29.92 39.55
CA GLU A 177 -28.07 30.47 40.79
C GLU A 177 -28.68 29.54 41.86
N ASN A 178 -28.04 29.48 43.03
CA ASN A 178 -28.75 29.80 44.28
C ASN A 178 -27.79 30.25 45.39
N GLN A 179 -27.87 31.54 45.74
CA GLN A 179 -27.46 32.08 47.02
C GLN A 179 -28.45 31.63 48.11
N LYS A 180 -27.96 31.08 49.24
CA LYS A 180 -28.22 31.56 50.62
C LYS A 180 -28.00 30.48 51.70
N GLN A 181 -27.51 30.98 52.84
CA GLN A 181 -27.54 30.44 54.21
C GLN A 181 -26.47 29.38 54.52
N ARG A 182 -25.56 29.54 55.49
CA ARG A 182 -25.47 30.39 56.69
C ARG A 182 -24.01 30.61 57.07
#